data_AF-A0A9D4UAX7-F1
#
_entry.id   AF-A0A9D4UAX7-F1
#
_cell.length_a   1.000
_cell.length_b   1.000
_cell.length_c   1.000
_cell.angle_alpha   90.00
_cell.angle_beta   90.00
_cell.angle_gamma   90.00
#
_symmetry.space_group_name_H-M   'P 1'
#
loop_
_entity.id
_entity.type
_entity.pdbx_description
1 polymer ?
#
loop_
_entity_poly.entity_id
_entity_poly.type
_entity_poly.pdbx_seq_one_letter_code
_entity_poly.pdbx_strand_id
1 'polypeptide(L)'
;MDNKRRLQEWQQQRAAREAEKAAREAAREAEIFGYMIDSNLLEVSVVDSLVQSGKTLSDLLQYHPDKLVSEFYMEAQHATEFLKGRITKKPRLDNEEPHYVNQRVLANKCFKVPFQGTAHQELHNQLVKHRATMASDVHYSPYCALVQSSGMGKSRALMELSELDVYVCYCSLASHTATAFPPRTGGLADKLASTFTEHGMVFYLKAWLSILADCISTTSPEAWKQYQLPDEHGFPKGDLAEKILKEWMKSDLDDTYKGKDIDKWSTASCSEVIKSIEKALQKKCRQCSPDEKTECKHTLAVSSLPLMKQEGCK
;
A
#
# COMPACT_ATOMS: atom_id res chain seq x y z
N MET A 1 4.83 47.91 54.63
CA MET A 1 5.20 46.48 54.74
C MET A 1 4.32 45.54 53.93
N ASP A 2 3.08 45.93 53.58
CA ASP A 2 2.10 45.04 52.92
C ASP A 2 2.50 44.61 51.48
N ASN A 3 3.11 45.50 50.68
CA ASN A 3 3.47 45.19 49.27
C ASN A 3 4.58 44.13 49.12
N LYS A 4 5.54 44.07 50.05
CA LYS A 4 6.63 43.06 49.99
C LYS A 4 6.10 41.65 50.26
N ARG A 5 5.15 41.53 51.18
CA ARG A 5 4.50 40.26 51.52
C ARG A 5 3.64 39.75 50.37
N ARG A 6 2.83 40.62 49.75
CA ARG A 6 2.04 40.28 48.56
C ARG A 6 2.89 39.83 47.38
N LEU A 7 4.06 40.45 47.18
CA LEU A 7 5.00 40.04 46.12
C LEU A 7 5.59 38.65 46.38
N GLN A 8 5.96 38.35 47.63
CA GLN A 8 6.43 37.01 48.00
C GLN A 8 5.35 35.94 47.85
N GLU A 9 4.12 36.23 48.30
CA GLU A 9 2.98 35.32 48.15
C GLU A 9 2.68 35.07 46.66
N TRP A 10 2.75 36.09 45.81
CA TRP A 10 2.58 35.95 44.36
C TRP A 10 3.69 35.09 43.72
N GLN A 11 4.96 35.29 44.11
CA GLN A 11 6.08 34.49 43.61
C GLN A 11 5.95 33.01 44.01
N GLN A 12 5.55 32.73 45.26
CA GLN A 12 5.32 31.37 45.74
C GLN A 12 4.17 30.69 45.00
N GLN A 13 3.06 31.41 44.78
CA GLN A 13 1.92 30.88 44.01
C GLN A 13 2.30 30.60 42.55
N ARG A 14 3.13 31.45 41.94
CA ARG A 14 3.62 31.23 40.58
C ARG A 14 4.52 30.00 40.49
N ALA A 15 5.48 29.87 41.40
CA ALA A 15 6.37 28.71 41.46
C ALA A 15 5.59 27.40 41.68
N ALA A 16 4.58 27.41 42.55
CA ALA A 16 3.71 26.26 42.77
C ALA A 16 2.92 25.86 41.50
N ARG A 17 2.38 26.84 40.76
CA ARG A 17 1.68 26.58 39.48
C ARG A 17 2.62 26.05 38.41
N GLU A 18 3.85 26.57 38.33
CA GLU A 18 4.86 26.08 37.38
C GLU A 18 5.29 24.64 37.72
N ALA A 19 5.47 24.32 39.01
CA ALA A 19 5.77 22.97 39.47
C ALA A 19 4.62 21.99 39.22
N GLU A 20 3.37 22.40 39.46
CA GLU A 20 2.19 21.58 39.16
C GLU A 20 2.06 21.31 37.66
N LYS A 21 2.33 22.32 36.82
CA LYS A 21 2.33 22.16 35.36
C LYS A 21 3.41 21.16 34.93
N ALA A 22 4.63 21.28 35.45
CA ALA A 22 5.73 20.37 35.14
C ALA A 22 5.42 18.93 35.57
N ALA A 23 4.80 18.74 36.75
CA ALA A 23 4.40 17.42 37.23
C ALA A 23 3.31 16.79 36.34
N ARG A 24 2.35 17.57 35.84
CA ARG A 24 1.34 17.09 34.89
C ARG A 24 1.93 16.72 33.54
N GLU A 25 2.90 17.48 33.05
CA GLU A 25 3.62 17.17 31.81
C GLU A 25 4.43 15.87 31.96
N ALA A 26 5.18 15.71 33.06
CA ALA A 26 5.93 14.48 33.33
C ALA A 26 5.04 13.24 33.47
N ALA A 27 3.89 13.36 34.16
CA ALA A 27 2.93 12.26 34.27
C ALA A 27 2.34 11.86 32.91
N ARG A 28 2.07 12.86 32.05
CA ARG A 28 1.59 12.63 30.68
C ARG A 28 2.63 11.96 29.81
N GLU A 29 3.90 12.34 29.93
CA GLU A 29 5.00 11.67 29.22
C GLU A 29 5.13 10.20 29.65
N ALA A 30 5.06 9.92 30.96
CA ALA A 30 5.11 8.56 31.47
C ALA A 30 3.96 7.67 30.94
N GLU A 31 2.75 8.22 30.81
CA GLU A 31 1.59 7.51 30.23
C GLU A 31 1.81 7.20 28.74
N ILE A 32 2.41 8.13 27.98
CA ILE A 32 2.78 7.93 26.58
C ILE A 32 3.83 6.83 26.45
N PHE A 33 4.87 6.83 27.31
CA PHE A 33 5.89 5.79 27.31
C PHE A 33 5.30 4.41 27.63
N GLY A 34 4.41 4.31 28.62
CA GLY A 34 3.70 3.06 28.93
C GLY A 34 2.95 2.52 27.72
N TYR A 35 2.21 3.39 27.02
CA TYR A 35 1.49 3.01 25.80
C TYR A 35 2.42 2.53 24.66
N MET A 36 3.57 3.18 24.46
CA MET A 36 4.53 2.82 23.41
C MET A 36 5.19 1.47 23.69
N ILE A 37 5.47 1.15 24.95
CA ILE A 37 5.98 -0.16 25.37
C ILE A 37 4.92 -1.24 25.16
N ASP A 38 3.71 -1.03 25.66
CA ASP A 38 2.60 -2.00 25.55
C ASP A 38 2.22 -2.29 24.09
N SER A 39 2.46 -1.33 23.20
CA SER A 39 2.20 -1.44 21.75
C SER A 39 3.40 -1.99 20.96
N ASN A 40 4.50 -2.36 21.63
CA ASN A 40 5.73 -2.86 21.00
C ASN A 40 6.38 -1.88 20.00
N LEU A 41 6.12 -0.59 20.16
CA LEU A 41 6.60 0.49 19.28
C LEU A 41 8.02 0.96 19.66
N LEU A 42 8.46 0.68 20.89
CA LEU A 42 9.80 0.92 21.40
C LEU A 42 10.29 -0.32 22.14
N GLU A 43 11.51 -0.76 21.85
CA GLU A 43 12.15 -1.77 22.70
C GLU A 43 12.39 -1.19 24.10
N VAL A 44 12.12 -2.00 25.13
CA VAL A 44 12.30 -1.65 26.54
C VAL A 44 13.73 -1.15 26.82
N SER A 45 14.72 -1.73 26.14
CA SER A 45 16.14 -1.35 26.21
C SER A 45 16.41 0.12 25.81
N VAL A 46 15.65 0.64 24.85
CA VAL A 46 15.74 2.03 24.38
C VAL A 46 15.12 2.97 25.40
N VAL A 47 13.99 2.58 26.00
CA VAL A 47 13.35 3.36 27.07
C VAL A 47 14.24 3.46 28.30
N ASP A 48 14.85 2.36 28.72
CA ASP A 48 15.77 2.36 29.87
C ASP A 48 16.99 3.28 29.64
N SER A 49 17.52 3.30 28.42
CA SER A 49 18.63 4.19 28.05
C SER A 49 18.25 5.68 28.09
N LEU A 50 17.00 6.01 27.74
CA LEU A 50 16.47 7.37 27.79
C LEU A 50 16.25 7.86 29.22
N VAL A 51 15.64 7.01 30.05
CA VAL A 51 15.43 7.29 31.47
C VAL A 51 16.76 7.49 32.19
N GLN A 52 17.76 6.65 31.89
CA GLN A 52 19.10 6.76 32.48
C GLN A 52 19.88 8.00 32.01
N SER A 53 19.63 8.48 30.78
CA SER A 53 20.31 9.67 30.24
C SER A 53 19.61 10.99 30.59
N GLY A 54 18.46 10.95 31.26
CA GLY A 54 17.68 12.13 31.64
C GLY A 54 17.11 12.90 30.45
N LYS A 55 17.03 12.26 29.27
CA LYS A 55 16.53 12.87 28.03
C LYS A 55 15.02 12.67 27.93
N THR A 56 14.33 13.72 27.47
CA THR A 56 12.88 13.71 27.24
C THR A 56 12.55 13.17 25.86
N LEU A 57 11.27 12.82 25.63
CA LEU A 57 10.78 12.45 24.30
C LEU A 57 10.99 13.58 23.27
N SER A 58 10.89 14.84 23.74
CA SER A 58 11.14 16.02 22.93
C SER A 58 12.59 16.10 22.44
N ASP A 59 13.55 15.67 23.25
CA ASP A 59 14.97 15.61 22.84
C ASP A 59 15.17 14.55 21.75
N LEU A 60 14.49 13.41 21.85
CA LEU A 60 14.57 12.31 20.89
C LEU A 60 14.05 12.69 19.50
N LEU A 61 12.93 13.41 19.46
CA LEU A 61 12.33 13.92 18.23
C LEU A 61 13.23 14.94 17.50
N GLN A 62 14.15 15.60 18.21
CA GLN A 62 15.15 16.48 17.60
C GLN A 62 16.34 15.74 17.00
N TYR A 63 16.75 14.59 17.58
CA TYR A 63 17.95 13.86 17.15
C TYR A 63 17.71 12.87 15.99
N HIS A 64 16.49 12.37 15.83
CA HIS A 64 16.15 11.42 14.76
C HIS A 64 14.80 11.70 14.08
N PRO A 65 14.63 12.89 13.44
CA PRO A 65 13.40 13.22 12.75
C PRO A 65 13.07 12.19 11.65
N ASP A 66 14.06 11.74 10.89
CA ASP A 66 13.82 10.92 9.69
C ASP A 66 13.45 9.46 9.99
N LYS A 67 13.72 8.96 11.21
CA LYS A 67 13.39 7.58 11.62
C LYS A 67 12.10 7.44 12.43
N LEU A 68 11.60 8.54 13.02
CA LEU A 68 10.42 8.52 13.89
C LEU A 68 9.19 9.19 13.24
N VAL A 69 9.37 10.07 12.25
CA VAL A 69 8.31 10.96 11.75
C VAL A 69 7.24 10.27 10.90
N SER A 70 7.47 9.09 10.31
CA SER A 70 6.43 8.46 9.47
C SER A 70 5.43 7.58 10.24
N GLU A 71 5.88 6.87 11.28
CA GLU A 71 5.01 5.95 12.05
C GLU A 71 4.43 6.61 13.30
N PHE A 72 5.19 7.45 14.02
CA PHE A 72 4.72 8.04 15.28
C PHE A 72 3.90 9.32 15.12
N TYR A 73 4.09 10.10 14.06
CA TYR A 73 3.52 11.46 13.98
C TYR A 73 2.00 11.46 13.80
N MET A 74 1.45 10.46 13.09
CA MET A 74 0.00 10.31 12.89
C MET A 74 -0.71 9.74 14.13
N GLU A 75 -0.09 8.77 14.81
CA GLU A 75 -0.65 8.17 16.04
C GLU A 75 -0.54 9.12 17.23
N ALA A 76 0.56 9.88 17.35
CA ALA A 76 0.70 10.94 18.34
C ALA A 76 -0.30 12.09 18.12
N GLN A 77 -0.65 12.44 16.88
CA GLN A 77 -1.71 13.43 16.61
C GLN A 77 -3.09 12.91 17.01
N HIS A 78 -3.42 11.65 16.72
CA HIS A 78 -4.68 11.04 17.16
C HIS A 78 -4.78 10.89 18.69
N ALA A 79 -3.70 10.47 19.35
CA ALA A 79 -3.63 10.43 20.81
C ALA A 79 -3.75 11.83 21.44
N THR A 80 -3.17 12.84 20.80
CA THR A 80 -3.23 14.23 21.25
C THR A 80 -4.64 14.84 21.08
N GLU A 81 -5.36 14.54 19.99
CA GLU A 81 -6.75 15.00 19.82
C GLU A 81 -7.75 14.22 20.68
N PHE A 82 -7.48 12.95 21.01
CA PHE A 82 -8.22 12.16 22.00
C PHE A 82 -8.07 12.74 23.42
N LEU A 83 -6.83 13.05 23.83
CA LEU A 83 -6.53 13.65 25.13
C LEU A 83 -7.02 15.10 25.26
N LYS A 84 -7.21 15.83 24.15
CA LYS A 84 -7.83 17.16 24.11
C LYS A 84 -9.37 17.15 24.24
N GLY A 85 -9.98 15.97 24.42
CA GLY A 85 -11.42 15.84 24.68
C GLY A 85 -12.34 16.17 23.50
N ARG A 86 -11.80 16.29 22.28
CA ARG A 86 -12.60 16.54 21.06
C ARG A 86 -13.24 15.29 20.48
N ILE A 87 -12.84 14.11 20.94
CA ILE A 87 -13.50 12.82 20.69
C ILE A 87 -14.18 12.42 22.00
N THR A 88 -15.48 12.68 22.13
CA THR A 88 -16.21 12.54 23.41
C THR A 88 -16.72 11.13 23.72
N LYS A 89 -16.55 10.17 22.79
CA LYS A 89 -16.81 8.77 23.04
C LYS A 89 -15.73 7.92 22.37
N LYS A 90 -14.94 7.21 23.20
CA LYS A 90 -14.34 5.94 22.79
C LYS A 90 -15.50 5.10 22.22
N PRO A 91 -15.39 4.47 21.04
CA PRO A 91 -16.34 3.42 20.69
C PRO A 91 -16.30 2.45 21.87
N ARG A 92 -17.42 2.33 22.58
CA ARG A 92 -17.57 1.26 23.57
C ARG A 92 -17.51 -0.02 22.75
N LEU A 93 -16.37 -0.69 22.80
CA LEU A 93 -16.36 -2.14 22.72
C LEU A 93 -17.01 -2.56 24.02
N ASP A 94 -18.31 -2.81 23.96
CA ASP A 94 -19.06 -3.36 25.07
C ASP A 94 -18.33 -4.64 25.52
N ASN A 95 -18.26 -4.83 26.84
CA ASN A 95 -17.49 -5.86 27.54
C ASN A 95 -18.03 -7.29 27.32
N GLU A 96 -18.41 -7.65 26.10
CA GLU A 96 -18.39 -9.04 25.67
C GLU A 96 -16.93 -9.38 25.39
N GLU A 97 -16.46 -10.53 25.89
CA GLU A 97 -15.11 -11.05 25.67
C GLU A 97 -14.61 -10.70 24.26
N PRO A 98 -13.37 -10.24 24.06
CA PRO A 98 -12.92 -9.93 22.72
C PRO A 98 -12.78 -11.25 21.96
N HIS A 99 -13.88 -11.68 21.34
CA HIS A 99 -13.85 -12.38 20.09
C HIS A 99 -12.94 -11.53 19.22
N TYR A 100 -11.69 -11.97 19.11
CA TYR A 100 -10.70 -11.40 18.23
C TYR A 100 -11.28 -11.59 16.83
N VAL A 101 -12.09 -10.63 16.38
CA VAL A 101 -12.72 -10.67 15.07
C VAL A 101 -11.54 -10.67 14.13
N ASN A 102 -11.27 -11.83 13.56
CA ASN A 102 -10.13 -12.03 12.69
C ASN A 102 -10.21 -10.95 11.61
N GLN A 103 -9.32 -9.95 11.67
CA GLN A 103 -9.40 -8.75 10.83
C GLN A 103 -9.42 -9.12 9.35
N ARG A 104 -8.78 -10.25 8.99
CA ARG A 104 -8.81 -10.85 7.66
C ARG A 104 -10.22 -11.29 7.26
N VAL A 105 -10.98 -11.89 8.16
CA VAL A 105 -12.37 -12.31 7.93
C VAL A 105 -13.27 -11.08 7.76
N LEU A 106 -13.10 -10.05 8.60
CA LEU A 106 -13.84 -8.81 8.46
C LEU A 106 -13.51 -8.11 7.12
N ALA A 107 -12.23 -7.99 6.79
CA ALA A 107 -11.80 -7.43 5.52
C ALA A 107 -12.33 -8.23 4.32
N ASN A 108 -12.32 -9.56 4.38
CA ASN A 108 -12.92 -10.40 3.34
C ASN A 108 -14.42 -10.11 3.16
N LYS A 109 -15.16 -9.94 4.26
CA LYS A 109 -16.57 -9.52 4.20
C LYS A 109 -16.74 -8.14 3.55
N CYS A 110 -15.85 -7.19 3.85
CA CYS A 110 -15.84 -5.88 3.19
C CYS A 110 -15.62 -5.98 1.67
N PHE A 111 -14.92 -7.02 1.20
CA PHE A 111 -14.73 -7.23 -0.23
C PHE A 111 -15.96 -7.79 -0.95
N LYS A 112 -16.90 -8.39 -0.21
CA LYS A 112 -18.16 -8.98 -0.71
C LYS A 112 -19.31 -7.97 -0.82
N VAL A 113 -19.24 -6.85 -0.11
CA VAL A 113 -20.24 -5.78 -0.23
C VAL A 113 -19.86 -4.82 -1.36
N PRO A 114 -20.82 -4.15 -2.03
CA PRO A 114 -20.49 -3.12 -3.01
C PRO A 114 -19.62 -2.02 -2.39
N PHE A 115 -18.57 -1.60 -3.11
CA PHE A 115 -17.72 -0.51 -2.66
C PHE A 115 -18.52 0.79 -2.56
N GLN A 116 -18.29 1.55 -1.49
CA GLN A 116 -18.99 2.81 -1.24
C GLN A 116 -18.03 3.98 -1.42
N GLY A 117 -18.46 4.98 -2.18
CA GLY A 117 -17.69 6.19 -2.48
C GLY A 117 -16.87 6.11 -3.78
N THR A 118 -16.10 7.17 -4.03
CA THR A 118 -15.46 7.44 -5.33
C THR A 118 -13.93 7.33 -5.30
N ALA A 119 -13.36 6.77 -4.23
CA ALA A 119 -11.90 6.75 -4.04
C ALA A 119 -11.14 6.02 -5.17
N HIS A 120 -11.68 4.93 -5.70
CA HIS A 120 -11.10 4.20 -6.83
C HIS A 120 -11.17 4.99 -8.14
N GLN A 121 -12.24 5.79 -8.34
CA GLN A 121 -12.38 6.69 -9.49
C GLN A 121 -11.35 7.82 -9.43
N GLU A 122 -11.18 8.43 -8.26
CA GLU A 122 -10.17 9.48 -8.08
C GLU A 122 -8.75 8.92 -8.26
N LEU A 123 -8.47 7.76 -7.69
CA LEU A 123 -7.20 7.06 -7.91
C LEU A 123 -6.96 6.80 -9.41
N HIS A 124 -7.96 6.28 -10.12
CA HIS A 124 -7.86 6.07 -11.56
C HIS A 124 -7.56 7.36 -12.33
N ASN A 125 -8.28 8.45 -12.03
CA ASN A 125 -8.06 9.74 -12.67
C ASN A 125 -6.64 10.26 -12.45
N GLN A 126 -6.11 10.14 -11.23
CA GLN A 126 -4.72 10.52 -10.93
C GLN A 126 -3.72 9.65 -11.69
N LEU A 127 -3.94 8.33 -11.76
CA LEU A 127 -3.07 7.42 -12.53
C LEU A 127 -3.05 7.77 -14.02
N VAL A 128 -4.22 8.03 -14.62
CA VAL A 128 -4.34 8.46 -16.03
C VAL A 128 -3.63 9.79 -16.25
N LYS A 129 -3.85 10.77 -15.38
CA LYS A 129 -3.20 12.08 -15.43
C LYS A 129 -1.68 11.95 -15.35
N HIS A 130 -1.17 11.19 -14.37
CA HIS A 130 0.26 10.97 -14.19
C HIS A 130 0.88 10.30 -15.40
N ARG A 131 0.21 9.29 -15.97
CA ARG A 131 0.65 8.63 -17.19
C ARG A 131 0.71 9.59 -18.38
N ALA A 132 -0.28 10.46 -18.54
CA ALA A 132 -0.32 11.45 -19.63
C ALA A 132 0.77 12.51 -19.51
N THR A 133 1.18 12.87 -18.29
CA THR A 133 2.22 13.86 -18.02
C THR A 133 3.63 13.29 -17.97
N MET A 134 3.78 11.96 -18.03
CA MET A 134 5.08 11.32 -17.90
C MET A 134 5.89 11.50 -19.19
N ALA A 135 7.08 12.08 -19.06
CA ALA A 135 8.07 12.15 -20.11
C ALA A 135 8.58 10.72 -20.41
N SER A 136 8.16 10.17 -21.55
CA SER A 136 8.45 8.77 -21.93
C SER A 136 9.91 8.50 -22.27
N ASP A 137 10.68 9.55 -22.49
CA ASP A 137 12.12 9.56 -22.74
C ASP A 137 12.95 9.50 -21.45
N VAL A 138 12.38 9.85 -20.30
CA VAL A 138 13.08 9.91 -19.00
C VAL A 138 12.72 8.75 -18.08
N HIS A 139 11.52 8.19 -18.21
CA HIS A 139 10.99 7.19 -17.29
C HIS A 139 10.62 5.89 -18.00
N TYR A 140 11.08 4.76 -17.46
CA TYR A 140 10.82 3.43 -17.99
C TYR A 140 9.34 3.00 -17.87
N SER A 141 8.64 3.50 -16.85
CA SER A 141 7.19 3.33 -16.66
C SER A 141 6.72 4.30 -15.57
N PRO A 142 5.42 4.71 -15.55
CA PRO A 142 4.88 5.51 -14.45
C PRO A 142 4.74 4.63 -13.21
N TYR A 143 5.45 4.98 -12.14
CA TYR A 143 5.30 4.37 -10.83
C TYR A 143 4.65 5.35 -9.86
N CYS A 144 3.75 4.84 -9.03
CA CYS A 144 3.11 5.61 -7.97
C CYS A 144 3.21 4.82 -6.67
N ALA A 145 3.65 5.49 -5.61
CA ALA A 145 3.65 4.93 -4.26
C ALA A 145 2.47 5.53 -3.48
N LEU A 146 1.55 4.66 -3.02
CA LEU A 146 0.44 5.05 -2.15
C LEU A 146 0.82 4.79 -0.69
N VAL A 147 1.31 5.82 -0.01
CA VAL A 147 1.75 5.74 1.39
C VAL A 147 0.62 6.19 2.31
N GLN A 148 0.13 5.30 3.17
CA GLN A 148 -0.93 5.58 4.14
C GLN A 148 -0.88 4.57 5.29
N SER A 149 -1.46 4.92 6.44
CA SER A 149 -1.69 4.01 7.55
C SER A 149 -2.48 2.75 7.18
N SER A 150 -2.32 1.70 7.98
CA SER A 150 -3.03 0.42 7.79
C SER A 150 -4.55 0.58 7.94
N GLY A 151 -5.32 -0.31 7.32
CA GLY A 151 -6.79 -0.34 7.45
C GLY A 151 -7.56 0.74 6.68
N MET A 152 -6.89 1.69 6.02
CA MET A 152 -7.55 2.78 5.29
C MET A 152 -8.11 2.41 3.91
N GLY A 153 -8.14 1.12 3.56
CA GLY A 153 -8.77 0.65 2.31
C GLY A 153 -7.92 0.77 1.04
N LYS A 154 -6.59 0.96 1.13
CA LYS A 154 -5.69 1.02 -0.04
C LYS A 154 -5.87 -0.17 -1.01
N SER A 155 -5.73 -1.39 -0.50
CA SER A 155 -5.85 -2.60 -1.32
C SER A 155 -7.26 -2.75 -1.89
N ARG A 156 -8.28 -2.29 -1.17
CA ARG A 156 -9.65 -2.26 -1.68
C ARG A 156 -9.78 -1.27 -2.82
N ALA A 157 -9.37 -0.02 -2.65
CA ALA A 157 -9.42 1.01 -3.69
C ALA A 157 -8.67 0.59 -4.97
N LEU A 158 -7.51 -0.07 -4.84
CA LEU A 158 -6.78 -0.64 -5.97
C LEU A 158 -7.56 -1.76 -6.67
N MET A 159 -8.13 -2.70 -5.92
CA MET A 159 -8.91 -3.80 -6.50
C MET A 159 -10.22 -3.30 -7.14
N GLU A 160 -10.82 -2.23 -6.63
CA GLU A 160 -12.02 -1.61 -7.23
C GLU A 160 -11.75 -0.88 -8.55
N LEU A 161 -10.48 -0.73 -8.97
CA LEU A 161 -10.19 -0.29 -10.33
C LEU A 161 -10.76 -1.26 -11.39
N SER A 162 -11.02 -2.52 -11.01
CA SER A 162 -11.68 -3.49 -11.89
C SER A 162 -13.04 -2.99 -12.40
N GLU A 163 -13.79 -2.28 -11.57
CA GLU A 163 -15.12 -1.72 -11.92
C GLU A 163 -15.02 -0.60 -12.96
N LEU A 164 -13.80 -0.14 -13.26
CA LEU A 164 -13.49 0.86 -14.28
C LEU A 164 -12.78 0.24 -15.49
N ASP A 165 -13.05 -1.04 -15.75
CA ASP A 165 -12.45 -1.84 -16.81
C ASP A 165 -10.91 -2.03 -16.73
N VAL A 166 -10.33 -1.90 -15.52
CA VAL A 166 -8.88 -2.05 -15.32
C VAL A 166 -8.52 -3.45 -14.82
N TYR A 167 -7.72 -4.18 -15.58
CA TYR A 167 -7.11 -5.43 -15.11
C TYR A 167 -5.99 -5.14 -14.10
N VAL A 168 -6.22 -5.53 -12.84
CA VAL A 168 -5.25 -5.35 -11.75
C VAL A 168 -4.39 -6.61 -11.60
N CYS A 169 -3.06 -6.48 -11.61
CA CYS A 169 -2.13 -7.56 -11.25
C CYS A 169 -1.65 -7.32 -9.81
N TYR A 170 -2.17 -8.10 -8.86
CA TYR A 170 -1.98 -7.89 -7.43
C TYR A 170 -1.06 -8.95 -6.82
N CYS A 171 -0.06 -8.50 -6.07
CA CYS A 171 0.83 -9.35 -5.28
C CYS A 171 1.05 -8.72 -3.90
N SER A 172 0.60 -9.41 -2.86
CA SER A 172 0.77 -8.98 -1.47
C SER A 172 2.09 -9.50 -0.92
N LEU A 173 2.95 -8.57 -0.52
CA LEU A 173 4.22 -8.84 0.17
C LEU A 173 4.07 -8.82 1.70
N ALA A 174 2.84 -8.87 2.23
CA ALA A 174 2.60 -8.95 3.67
C ALA A 174 3.44 -10.07 4.33
N SER A 175 3.84 -9.89 5.59
CA SER A 175 4.60 -10.94 6.30
C SER A 175 3.77 -12.22 6.43
N HIS A 176 4.42 -13.37 6.58
CA HIS A 176 3.72 -14.66 6.74
C HIS A 176 2.79 -14.70 7.96
N THR A 177 3.08 -13.88 8.97
CA THR A 177 2.32 -13.79 10.22
C THR A 177 1.33 -12.61 10.24
N ALA A 178 1.33 -11.75 9.21
CA ALA A 178 0.46 -10.59 9.17
C ALA A 178 -1.01 -10.98 8.96
N THR A 179 -1.91 -10.19 9.56
CA THR A 179 -3.36 -10.27 9.38
C THR A 179 -3.86 -9.48 8.17
N ALA A 180 -2.96 -9.06 7.27
CA ALA A 180 -3.28 -8.21 6.13
C ALA A 180 -4.26 -8.87 5.16
N PHE A 181 -5.06 -8.03 4.49
CA PHE A 181 -6.01 -8.48 3.47
C PHE A 181 -5.91 -7.61 2.20
N PRO A 182 -5.82 -8.20 0.99
CA PRO A 182 -5.64 -9.63 0.75
C PRO A 182 -4.33 -10.19 1.34
N PRO A 183 -4.31 -11.49 1.71
CA PRO A 183 -3.15 -12.13 2.36
C PRO A 183 -1.93 -12.21 1.43
N ARG A 184 -0.77 -12.55 2.00
CA ARG A 184 0.48 -12.77 1.24
C ARG A 184 0.25 -13.69 0.05
N THR A 185 0.76 -13.33 -1.12
CA THR A 185 0.58 -14.08 -2.38
C THR A 185 1.61 -15.23 -2.51
N GLY A 186 1.59 -16.15 -1.54
CA GLY A 186 2.36 -17.40 -1.54
C GLY A 186 3.82 -17.30 -2.03
N GLY A 187 4.27 -18.34 -2.74
CA GLY A 187 5.63 -18.39 -3.30
C GLY A 187 5.94 -17.31 -4.34
N LEU A 188 4.91 -16.72 -4.96
CA LEU A 188 5.09 -15.58 -5.88
C LEU A 188 5.61 -14.35 -5.11
N ALA A 189 5.07 -14.08 -3.92
CA ALA A 189 5.55 -13.01 -3.04
C ALA A 189 6.98 -13.28 -2.53
N ASP A 190 7.33 -14.55 -2.27
CA ASP A 190 8.67 -14.94 -1.82
C ASP A 190 9.72 -14.75 -2.92
N LYS A 191 9.40 -15.14 -4.16
CA LYS A 191 10.26 -14.91 -5.33
C LYS A 191 10.39 -13.40 -5.62
N LEU A 192 9.30 -12.65 -5.53
CA LEU A 192 9.35 -11.20 -5.72
C LEU A 192 10.19 -10.49 -4.65
N ALA A 193 10.03 -10.86 -3.38
CA ALA A 193 10.81 -10.29 -2.28
C ALA A 193 12.32 -10.61 -2.36
N SER A 194 12.69 -11.72 -3.00
CA SER A 194 14.09 -12.10 -3.24
C SER A 194 14.64 -11.59 -4.58
N THR A 195 13.83 -10.90 -5.37
CA THR A 195 14.23 -10.34 -6.67
C THR A 195 14.62 -8.87 -6.51
N PHE A 196 15.86 -8.55 -6.86
CA PHE A 196 16.43 -7.19 -6.76
C PHE A 196 17.08 -6.74 -8.08
N THR A 197 16.83 -7.46 -9.17
CA THR A 197 17.35 -7.13 -10.49
C THR A 197 16.24 -6.63 -11.40
N GLU A 198 16.57 -5.68 -12.26
CA GLU A 198 15.65 -5.18 -13.30
C GLU A 198 15.13 -6.34 -14.18
N HIS A 199 16.01 -7.28 -14.52
CA HIS A 199 15.68 -8.49 -15.27
C HIS A 199 14.59 -9.33 -14.61
N GLY A 200 14.73 -9.58 -13.31
CA GLY A 200 13.73 -10.34 -12.57
C GLY A 200 12.37 -9.63 -12.55
N MET A 201 12.36 -8.30 -12.47
CA MET A 201 11.12 -7.51 -12.56
C MET A 201 10.50 -7.55 -13.95
N VAL A 202 11.30 -7.52 -15.02
CA VAL A 202 10.81 -7.68 -16.40
C VAL A 202 10.15 -9.06 -16.57
N PHE A 203 10.79 -10.12 -16.09
CA PHE A 203 10.22 -11.46 -16.17
C PHE A 203 8.96 -11.62 -15.33
N TYR A 204 8.93 -11.01 -14.14
CA TYR A 204 7.74 -10.98 -13.29
C TYR A 204 6.55 -10.31 -14.00
N LEU A 205 6.76 -9.13 -14.59
CA LEU A 205 5.71 -8.42 -15.33
C LEU A 205 5.30 -9.18 -16.59
N LYS A 206 6.25 -9.74 -17.33
CA LYS A 206 5.98 -10.59 -18.50
C LYS A 206 5.12 -11.79 -18.13
N ALA A 207 5.42 -12.49 -17.03
CA ALA A 207 4.63 -13.63 -16.58
C ALA A 207 3.17 -13.25 -16.31
N TRP A 208 2.93 -12.13 -15.62
CA TRP A 208 1.58 -11.59 -15.44
C TRP A 208 0.87 -11.30 -16.75
N LEU A 209 1.55 -10.59 -17.67
CA LEU A 209 0.98 -10.19 -18.96
C LEU A 209 0.69 -11.40 -19.85
N SER A 210 1.55 -12.42 -19.85
CA SER A 210 1.32 -13.66 -20.62
C SER A 210 0.07 -14.39 -20.12
N ILE A 211 -0.04 -14.63 -18.81
CA ILE A 211 -1.21 -15.31 -18.23
C ILE A 211 -2.48 -14.48 -18.46
N LEU A 212 -2.39 -13.16 -18.34
CA LEU A 212 -3.52 -12.28 -18.64
C LEU A 212 -3.92 -12.38 -20.13
N ALA A 213 -2.96 -12.35 -21.05
CA ALA A 213 -3.23 -12.44 -22.49
C ALA A 213 -4.02 -13.69 -22.87
N ASP A 214 -3.70 -14.83 -22.23
CA ASP A 214 -4.39 -16.10 -22.46
C ASP A 214 -5.84 -16.08 -21.95
N CYS A 215 -6.12 -15.32 -20.88
CA CYS A 215 -7.42 -15.28 -20.22
C CYS A 215 -8.29 -14.08 -20.61
N ILE A 216 -7.74 -13.03 -21.21
CA ILE A 216 -8.44 -11.73 -21.39
C ILE A 216 -9.68 -11.82 -22.29
N SER A 217 -9.67 -12.77 -23.23
CA SER A 217 -10.79 -13.00 -24.14
C SER A 217 -12.03 -13.56 -23.43
N THR A 218 -11.84 -14.32 -22.36
CA THR A 218 -12.91 -15.01 -21.60
C THR A 218 -13.15 -14.41 -20.21
N THR A 219 -12.24 -13.56 -19.73
CA THR A 219 -12.25 -13.06 -18.34
C THR A 219 -12.48 -11.55 -18.33
N SER A 220 -13.47 -11.06 -17.58
CA SER A 220 -13.64 -9.62 -17.32
C SER A 220 -12.64 -9.12 -16.25
N PRO A 221 -12.38 -7.81 -16.14
CA PRO A 221 -11.57 -7.25 -15.06
C PRO A 221 -12.03 -7.65 -13.66
N GLU A 222 -13.35 -7.71 -13.43
CA GLU A 222 -13.95 -8.12 -12.15
C GLU A 222 -13.70 -9.60 -11.89
N ALA A 223 -13.92 -10.46 -12.89
CA ALA A 223 -13.63 -11.89 -12.78
C ALA A 223 -12.13 -12.13 -12.50
N TRP A 224 -11.25 -11.34 -13.12
CA TRP A 224 -9.82 -11.36 -12.90
C TRP A 224 -9.43 -10.95 -11.48
N LYS A 225 -10.07 -9.91 -10.92
CA LYS A 225 -9.97 -9.55 -9.50
C LYS A 225 -10.39 -10.71 -8.60
N GLN A 226 -11.50 -11.39 -8.92
CA GLN A 226 -11.99 -12.52 -8.11
C GLN A 226 -11.05 -13.73 -8.11
N TYR A 227 -10.20 -13.92 -9.12
CA TYR A 227 -9.15 -14.96 -9.10
C TYR A 227 -7.99 -14.66 -8.16
N GLN A 228 -7.80 -13.39 -7.80
CA GLN A 228 -6.70 -12.95 -6.94
C GLN A 228 -7.11 -12.81 -5.48
N LEU A 229 -8.41 -12.66 -5.23
CA LEU A 229 -8.95 -12.61 -3.88
C LEU A 229 -9.02 -14.01 -3.27
N PRO A 230 -8.76 -14.14 -1.97
CA PRO A 230 -8.90 -15.42 -1.29
C PRO A 230 -10.37 -15.87 -1.22
N ASP A 231 -10.58 -17.15 -0.93
CA ASP A 231 -11.89 -17.70 -0.63
C ASP A 231 -12.48 -17.16 0.68
N GLU A 232 -13.65 -17.67 1.08
CA GLU A 232 -14.35 -17.22 2.29
C GLU A 232 -13.60 -17.50 3.59
N HIS A 233 -12.72 -18.50 3.60
CA HIS A 233 -11.85 -18.84 4.73
C HIS A 233 -10.52 -18.10 4.68
N GLY A 234 -10.29 -17.29 3.64
CA GLY A 234 -9.08 -16.53 3.45
C GLY A 234 -7.98 -17.30 2.72
N PHE A 235 -8.19 -18.52 2.27
CA PHE A 235 -7.17 -19.26 1.53
C PHE A 235 -7.08 -18.76 0.08
N PRO A 236 -5.89 -18.81 -0.56
CA PRO A 236 -5.74 -18.45 -1.97
C PRO A 236 -6.76 -19.22 -2.82
N LYS A 237 -7.50 -18.49 -3.65
CA LYS A 237 -8.51 -19.10 -4.54
C LYS A 237 -7.84 -19.52 -5.85
N GLY A 238 -7.79 -20.83 -6.10
CA GLY A 238 -7.23 -21.39 -7.32
C GLY A 238 -5.70 -21.30 -7.39
N ASP A 239 -5.17 -21.43 -8.61
CA ASP A 239 -3.74 -21.64 -8.89
C ASP A 239 -3.08 -20.46 -9.63
N LEU A 240 -3.74 -19.29 -9.70
CA LEU A 240 -3.26 -18.15 -10.49
C LEU A 240 -1.84 -17.71 -10.08
N ALA A 241 -1.59 -17.56 -8.78
CA ALA A 241 -0.26 -17.19 -8.28
C ALA A 241 0.80 -18.25 -8.61
N GLU A 242 0.43 -19.54 -8.56
CA GLU A 242 1.33 -20.64 -8.94
C GLU A 242 1.60 -20.67 -10.45
N LYS A 243 0.59 -20.39 -11.28
CA LYS A 243 0.73 -20.28 -12.74
C LYS A 243 1.69 -19.16 -13.10
N ILE A 244 1.54 -17.99 -12.49
CA ILE A 244 2.42 -16.84 -12.72
C ILE A 244 3.84 -17.17 -12.25
N LEU A 245 4.00 -17.79 -11.08
CA LEU A 245 5.31 -18.21 -10.59
C LEU A 245 5.97 -19.21 -11.55
N LYS A 246 5.23 -20.23 -12.01
CA LYS A 246 5.74 -21.21 -12.99
C LYS A 246 6.15 -20.52 -14.29
N GLU A 247 5.35 -19.59 -14.79
CA GLU A 247 5.66 -18.84 -16.02
C GLU A 247 6.89 -17.94 -15.87
N TRP A 248 7.03 -17.28 -14.72
CA TRP A 248 8.22 -16.52 -14.38
C TRP A 248 9.46 -17.44 -14.35
N MET A 249 9.38 -18.59 -13.67
CA MET A 249 10.51 -19.52 -13.57
C MET A 249 10.95 -20.11 -14.92
N LYS A 250 10.03 -20.31 -15.87
CA LYS A 250 10.40 -20.71 -17.24
C LYS A 250 11.28 -19.66 -17.93
N SER A 251 10.97 -18.37 -17.71
CA SER A 251 11.72 -17.26 -18.30
C SER A 251 13.11 -17.09 -17.67
N ASP A 252 13.25 -17.43 -16.37
CA ASP A 252 14.54 -17.44 -15.65
C ASP A 252 15.48 -18.57 -16.12
N LEU A 253 14.93 -19.67 -16.65
CA LEU A 253 15.67 -20.86 -17.08
C LEU A 253 16.10 -20.82 -18.56
N ASP A 254 15.66 -19.83 -19.33
CA ASP A 254 16.03 -19.72 -20.74
C ASP A 254 17.49 -19.22 -20.86
N ASP A 255 18.43 -20.16 -21.00
CA ASP A 255 19.88 -19.90 -21.14
C ASP A 255 20.23 -18.99 -22.34
N THR A 256 19.30 -18.72 -23.27
CA THR A 256 19.49 -17.72 -24.34
C THR A 256 19.64 -16.28 -23.84
N TYR A 257 19.44 -16.05 -22.53
CA TYR A 257 19.59 -14.77 -21.84
C TYR A 257 21.06 -14.37 -21.58
N LYS A 258 21.96 -15.35 -21.43
CA LYS A 258 23.38 -15.10 -21.15
C LYS A 258 24.10 -14.59 -22.40
N GLY A 259 24.00 -13.29 -22.67
CA GLY A 259 24.81 -12.59 -23.67
C GLY A 259 24.08 -11.76 -24.71
N LYS A 260 22.75 -11.56 -24.59
CA LYS A 260 22.01 -10.61 -25.46
C LYS A 260 21.92 -9.23 -24.82
N ASP A 261 21.90 -8.21 -25.69
CA ASP A 261 21.68 -6.80 -25.35
C ASP A 261 20.28 -6.66 -24.72
N ILE A 262 20.24 -6.54 -23.40
CA ILE A 262 19.06 -6.64 -22.54
C ILE A 262 17.96 -5.65 -22.94
N ASP A 263 18.36 -4.44 -23.31
CA ASP A 263 17.44 -3.36 -23.65
C ASP A 263 16.65 -3.67 -24.93
N LYS A 264 17.29 -4.32 -25.91
CA LYS A 264 16.64 -4.71 -27.16
C LYS A 264 15.69 -5.87 -26.97
N TRP A 265 16.04 -6.84 -26.13
CA TRP A 265 15.22 -8.04 -25.92
C TRP A 265 14.01 -7.80 -25.01
N SER A 266 14.20 -7.09 -23.89
CA SER A 266 13.11 -6.79 -22.95
C SER A 266 11.99 -6.00 -23.65
N THR A 267 12.38 -5.03 -24.48
CA THR A 267 11.45 -4.23 -25.29
C THR A 267 10.73 -5.08 -26.33
N ALA A 268 11.44 -5.93 -27.07
CA ALA A 268 10.84 -6.78 -28.09
C ALA A 268 9.87 -7.80 -27.49
N SER A 269 10.26 -8.48 -26.40
CA SER A 269 9.45 -9.53 -25.79
C SER A 269 8.19 -8.98 -25.11
N CYS A 270 8.29 -7.88 -24.36
CA CYS A 270 7.11 -7.24 -23.77
C CYS A 270 6.21 -6.64 -24.86
N SER A 271 6.78 -6.09 -25.95
CA SER A 271 6.01 -5.59 -27.10
C SER A 271 5.14 -6.67 -27.73
N GLU A 272 5.67 -7.88 -27.90
CA GLU A 272 4.93 -9.00 -28.48
C GLU A 272 3.75 -9.42 -27.61
N VAL A 273 3.96 -9.53 -26.29
CA VAL A 273 2.88 -9.86 -25.35
C VAL A 273 1.82 -8.77 -25.33
N ILE A 274 2.22 -7.49 -25.29
CA ILE A 274 1.30 -6.35 -25.35
C ILE A 274 0.49 -6.35 -26.64
N LYS A 275 1.11 -6.57 -27.80
CA LYS A 275 0.41 -6.70 -29.08
C LYS A 275 -0.57 -7.87 -29.08
N SER A 276 -0.23 -8.97 -28.41
CA SER A 276 -1.15 -10.11 -28.23
C SER A 276 -2.38 -9.71 -27.42
N ILE A 277 -2.18 -9.00 -26.30
CA ILE A 277 -3.24 -8.46 -25.45
C ILE A 277 -4.14 -7.51 -26.25
N GLU A 278 -3.56 -6.56 -26.97
CA GLU A 278 -4.29 -5.60 -27.81
C GLU A 278 -5.14 -6.31 -28.86
N LYS A 279 -4.58 -7.31 -29.56
CA LYS A 279 -5.32 -8.12 -30.54
C LYS A 279 -6.47 -8.89 -29.89
N ALA A 280 -6.25 -9.46 -28.71
CA ALA A 280 -7.28 -10.19 -27.97
C ALA A 280 -8.43 -9.26 -27.53
N LEU A 281 -8.11 -8.06 -27.04
CA LEU A 281 -9.09 -7.04 -26.68
C LEU A 281 -9.87 -6.53 -27.90
N GLN A 282 -9.21 -6.26 -29.02
CA GLN A 282 -9.86 -5.87 -30.27
C GLN A 282 -10.80 -6.94 -30.80
N LYS A 283 -10.41 -8.23 -30.72
CA LYS A 283 -11.26 -9.36 -31.11
C LYS A 283 -12.52 -9.43 -30.24
N LYS A 284 -12.38 -9.24 -28.93
CA LYS A 284 -13.50 -9.20 -27.97
C LYS A 284 -14.48 -8.08 -28.32
N CYS A 285 -13.98 -6.85 -28.56
CA CYS A 285 -14.80 -5.70 -28.96
C CYS A 285 -15.57 -5.92 -30.28
N ARG A 286 -14.98 -6.62 -31.25
CA ARG A 286 -15.65 -6.97 -32.53
C ARG A 286 -16.78 -7.99 -32.36
N GLN A 287 -16.73 -8.80 -31.30
CA GLN A 287 -17.72 -9.84 -31.01
C GLN A 287 -18.91 -9.31 -30.17
N CYS A 288 -18.81 -8.09 -29.62
CA CYS A 288 -19.90 -7.45 -28.87
C CYS A 288 -21.07 -7.02 -29.77
N SER A 289 -22.28 -7.12 -29.22
CA SER A 289 -23.54 -6.66 -29.82
C SER A 289 -23.48 -5.16 -30.17
N PRO A 290 -24.20 -4.67 -31.21
CA PRO A 290 -24.31 -3.24 -31.52
C PRO A 290 -24.68 -2.36 -30.31
N ASP A 291 -25.50 -2.88 -29.39
CA ASP A 291 -25.95 -2.16 -28.19
C ASP A 291 -24.85 -2.07 -27.10
N GLU A 292 -23.91 -3.02 -27.08
CA GLU A 292 -22.76 -3.08 -26.15
C GLU A 292 -21.55 -2.25 -26.64
N LYS A 293 -21.56 -1.80 -27.91
CA LYS A 293 -20.45 -1.04 -28.50
C LYS A 293 -20.31 0.38 -27.93
N THR A 294 -21.35 0.89 -27.27
CA THR A 294 -21.34 2.22 -26.64
C THR A 294 -20.48 2.25 -25.36
N GLU A 295 -20.43 1.15 -24.60
CA GLU A 295 -19.56 0.99 -23.41
C GLU A 295 -18.12 0.64 -23.79
N CYS A 296 -17.92 -0.12 -24.88
CA CYS A 296 -16.60 -0.53 -25.37
C CYS A 296 -15.65 0.63 -25.80
N LYS A 297 -16.12 1.88 -25.82
CA LYS A 297 -15.33 3.05 -26.21
C LYS A 297 -14.26 3.42 -25.17
N HIS A 298 -14.35 2.96 -23.92
CA HIS A 298 -13.37 3.24 -22.88
C HIS A 298 -12.17 2.27 -22.86
N THR A 299 -12.26 1.13 -23.56
CA THR A 299 -11.29 0.02 -23.45
C THR A 299 -10.05 0.16 -24.36
N LEU A 300 -9.97 1.18 -25.22
CA LEU A 300 -8.88 1.34 -26.21
C LEU A 300 -7.98 2.58 -25.99
N ALA A 301 -7.81 3.02 -24.74
CA ALA A 301 -6.75 3.94 -24.34
C ALA A 301 -5.40 3.23 -24.04
N VAL A 302 -5.13 2.09 -24.68
CA VAL A 302 -3.80 1.45 -24.71
C VAL A 302 -2.98 1.93 -25.93
N SER A 303 -3.53 2.85 -26.72
CA SER A 303 -2.89 3.40 -27.93
C SER A 303 -1.80 4.43 -27.62
N SER A 304 -0.74 3.97 -26.95
CA SER A 304 0.65 4.44 -27.08
C SER A 304 1.44 4.03 -25.84
N LEU A 305 1.86 2.78 -25.77
CA LEU A 305 3.21 2.57 -25.24
C LEU A 305 4.15 3.15 -26.30
N PRO A 306 4.99 4.14 -25.98
CA PRO A 306 6.12 4.46 -26.83
C PRO A 306 7.03 3.25 -26.79
N LEU A 307 6.84 2.34 -27.75
CA LEU A 307 7.84 1.36 -28.09
C LEU A 307 9.11 2.13 -28.39
N MET A 308 10.17 1.84 -27.64
CA MET A 308 11.48 2.47 -27.75
C MET A 308 11.83 2.70 -29.23
N LYS A 309 11.66 3.94 -29.70
CA LYS A 309 12.32 4.40 -30.90
C LYS A 309 13.69 4.85 -30.43
N GLN A 310 14.67 3.95 -30.52
CA GLN A 310 16.06 4.38 -30.60
C GLN A 310 16.24 5.07 -31.95
N GLU A 311 15.95 6.38 -32.01
CA GLU A 311 16.59 7.23 -33.00
C GLU A 311 18.01 7.45 -32.50
N GLY A 312 18.98 6.93 -33.28
CA GLY A 312 20.37 6.85 -32.88
C GLY A 312 20.97 8.22 -32.52
N CYS A 313 21.48 8.34 -31.30
CA CYS A 313 22.53 9.30 -31.00
C CYS A 313 23.86 8.73 -31.50
N LYS A 314 24.45 9.45 -32.45
CA LYS A 314 25.89 9.42 -32.74
C LYS A 314 26.66 10.08 -31.60
#